data_AF-A0A3D1TGK6-F1
#
_entry.id   AF-A0A3D1TGK6-F1
#
_cell.length_a   1.000
_cell.length_b   1.000
_cell.length_c   1.000
_cell.angle_alpha   90.00
_cell.angle_beta   90.00
_cell.angle_gamma   90.00
#
_symmetry.space_group_name_H-M   'P 1'
#
loop_
_entity.id
_entity.type
_entity.pdbx_description
1 polymer ?
#
loop_
_entity_poly.entity_id
_entity_poly.type
_entity_poly.pdbx_seq_one_letter_code
_entity_poly.pdbx_strand_id
1 'polypeptide(L)'
;MRILIGGVPFGRDNVGDEAILACQVGILREACPGAELTVSTDDGDRTATKLGVRTVELFGFAPPWTKARLEEELARHDLFYWGGATGLSDYPHIPLSILDAAIQRGLRTVLFGVGMNDELNPVHARLLPGKRRTLLRAMSKLTLGRRDWVAAWEQRREQRIRASIARLLNSVDLAVLRDPESYTQVILSGARPRPHLLVGADPAVLLPSAPWKDTLWPVQVLDALHRSGRRIGFCISAQREVADTAGLVRLLDRLVEAGERTL
;
A
#
# COMPACT_ATOMS: atom_id res chain seq x y z
N MET A 1 13.22 18.46 -13.65
CA MET A 1 12.32 17.31 -13.82
C MET A 1 11.23 17.42 -12.78
N ARG A 2 9.98 17.18 -13.16
CA ARG A 2 8.80 17.24 -12.28
C ARG A 2 8.28 15.83 -12.04
N ILE A 3 8.25 15.41 -10.78
CA ILE A 3 7.85 14.06 -10.36
C ILE A 3 6.54 14.13 -9.59
N LEU A 4 5.53 13.38 -10.06
CA LEU A 4 4.31 13.14 -9.30
C LEU A 4 4.44 11.83 -8.52
N ILE A 5 4.40 11.91 -7.19
CA ILE A 5 4.41 10.79 -6.26
C ILE A 5 2.96 10.44 -5.90
N GLY A 6 2.57 9.17 -6.06
CA GLY A 6 1.23 8.70 -5.74
C GLY A 6 1.08 7.19 -5.67
N GLY A 7 -0.14 6.70 -5.83
CA GLY A 7 -0.47 5.26 -5.80
C GLY A 7 -0.67 4.67 -4.39
N VAL A 8 -0.58 5.50 -3.35
CA VAL A 8 -0.80 5.14 -1.94
C VAL A 8 -1.71 6.22 -1.33
N PRO A 9 -2.64 5.86 -0.42
CA PRO A 9 -3.54 6.82 0.22
C PRO A 9 -2.84 7.65 1.31
N PHE A 10 -1.84 8.45 0.93
CA PHE A 10 -1.12 9.36 1.83
C PHE A 10 -2.04 10.44 2.42
N GLY A 11 -1.65 10.98 3.59
CA GLY A 11 -2.40 12.03 4.28
C GLY A 11 -3.57 11.51 5.11
N ARG A 12 -3.58 10.21 5.44
CA ARG A 12 -4.69 9.55 6.17
C ARG A 12 -4.30 8.97 7.53
N ASP A 13 -3.28 9.55 8.16
CA ASP A 13 -2.79 9.15 9.48
C ASP A 13 -2.33 7.68 9.59
N ASN A 14 -2.06 7.00 8.47
CA ASN A 14 -1.37 5.71 8.49
C ASN A 14 0.13 5.96 8.69
N VAL A 15 0.60 5.77 9.93
CA VAL A 15 2.01 5.98 10.30
C VAL A 15 2.98 5.22 9.41
N GLY A 16 2.62 4.02 8.94
CA GLY A 16 3.43 3.23 8.03
C GLY A 16 3.58 3.89 6.65
N ASP A 17 2.46 4.30 6.04
CA ASP A 17 2.47 4.95 4.72
C ASP A 17 3.17 6.32 4.77
N GLU A 18 2.99 7.07 5.86
CA GLU A 18 3.66 8.36 6.08
C GLU A 18 5.18 8.22 6.27
N ALA A 19 5.62 7.13 6.90
CA ALA A 19 7.05 6.80 7.03
C ALA A 19 7.64 6.43 5.66
N ILE A 20 6.94 5.58 4.89
CA ILE A 20 7.33 5.23 3.52
C ILE A 20 7.45 6.49 2.68
N LEU A 21 6.44 7.37 2.69
CA LEU A 21 6.47 8.62 1.91
C LEU A 21 7.68 9.50 2.26
N ALA A 22 7.98 9.68 3.55
CA ALA A 22 9.12 10.47 3.99
C ALA A 22 10.44 9.91 3.44
N CYS A 23 10.64 8.59 3.51
CA CYS A 23 11.81 7.93 2.95
C CYS A 23 11.86 8.03 1.42
N GLN A 24 10.73 7.88 0.73
CA GLN A 24 10.66 8.01 -0.73
C GLN A 24 11.05 9.41 -1.20
N VAL A 25 10.59 10.46 -0.50
CA VAL A 25 11.01 11.84 -0.77
C VAL A 25 12.52 12.00 -0.54
N GLY A 26 13.07 11.39 0.51
CA GLY A 26 14.52 11.36 0.77
C GLY A 26 15.31 10.71 -0.38
N ILE A 27 14.91 9.51 -0.80
CA ILE A 27 15.52 8.77 -1.92
C ILE A 27 15.51 9.61 -3.20
N LEU A 28 14.37 10.22 -3.54
CA LEU A 28 14.24 11.02 -4.76
C LEU A 28 15.08 12.30 -4.71
N ARG A 29 15.21 12.93 -3.55
CA ARG A 29 16.09 14.09 -3.36
C ARG A 29 17.56 13.75 -3.48
N GLU A 30 17.97 12.59 -2.99
CA GLU A 30 19.34 12.12 -3.13
C GLU A 30 19.65 11.75 -4.59
N ALA A 31 18.77 10.98 -5.23
CA ALA A 31 18.94 10.53 -6.59
C ALA A 31 18.78 11.65 -7.63
N CYS A 32 17.93 12.65 -7.36
CA CYS A 32 17.70 13.79 -8.23
C CYS A 32 17.49 15.09 -7.43
N PRO A 33 18.56 15.75 -6.94
CA PRO A 33 18.47 16.93 -6.08
C PRO A 33 17.72 18.13 -6.66
N GLY A 34 17.69 18.24 -7.99
CA GLY A 34 16.99 19.31 -8.71
C GLY A 34 15.57 18.96 -9.14
N ALA A 35 15.01 17.82 -8.73
CA ALA A 35 13.64 17.46 -9.07
C ALA A 35 12.64 18.26 -8.24
N GLU A 36 11.59 18.72 -8.92
CA GLU A 36 10.40 19.25 -8.26
C GLU A 36 9.47 18.09 -7.92
N LEU A 37 9.21 17.89 -6.63
CA LEU A 37 8.39 16.80 -6.13
C LEU A 37 6.98 17.29 -5.80
N THR A 38 5.99 16.60 -6.36
CA THR A 38 4.57 16.80 -6.07
C THR A 38 3.99 15.51 -5.50
N VAL A 39 3.31 15.57 -4.35
CA VAL A 39 2.69 14.41 -3.70
C VAL A 39 1.16 14.48 -3.83
N SER A 40 0.55 13.39 -4.29
CA SER A 40 -0.90 13.18 -4.20
C SER A 40 -1.27 12.69 -2.80
N THR A 41 -1.97 13.51 -2.01
CA THR A 41 -2.22 13.30 -0.57
C THR A 41 -3.56 13.90 -0.14
N ASP A 42 -4.17 13.35 0.91
CA ASP A 42 -5.42 13.88 1.49
C ASP A 42 -5.17 15.12 2.37
N ASP A 43 -4.01 15.17 3.03
CA ASP A 43 -3.59 16.26 3.92
C ASP A 43 -2.43 17.04 3.30
N GLY A 44 -2.78 17.94 2.37
CA GLY A 44 -1.83 18.73 1.59
C GLY A 44 -0.94 19.61 2.46
N ASP A 45 -1.52 20.39 3.37
CA ASP A 45 -0.77 21.37 4.16
C ASP A 45 0.26 20.72 5.08
N ARG A 46 -0.13 19.64 5.77
CA ARG A 46 0.79 18.90 6.63
C ARG A 46 1.88 18.21 5.83
N THR A 47 1.54 17.58 4.71
CA THR A 47 2.50 16.90 3.84
C THR A 47 3.51 17.88 3.26
N ALA A 48 3.04 19.02 2.73
CA ALA A 48 3.87 20.07 2.17
C ALA A 48 4.82 20.66 3.22
N THR A 49 4.30 20.96 4.41
CA THR A 49 5.10 21.53 5.51
C THR A 49 6.16 20.54 6.00
N LYS A 50 5.77 19.28 6.26
CA LYS A 50 6.66 18.27 6.82
C LYS A 50 7.76 17.87 5.85
N LEU A 51 7.43 17.73 4.58
CA LEU A 51 8.35 17.16 3.59
C LEU A 51 8.99 18.22 2.71
N GLY A 52 8.48 19.45 2.65
CA GLY A 52 8.98 20.51 1.77
C GLY A 52 8.72 20.22 0.29
N VAL A 53 7.52 19.74 -0.03
CA VAL A 53 7.10 19.30 -1.38
C VAL A 53 5.84 20.03 -1.81
N ARG A 54 5.54 20.01 -3.10
CA ARG A 54 4.21 20.42 -3.60
C ARG A 54 3.20 19.31 -3.32
N THR A 55 1.94 19.67 -3.23
CA THR A 55 0.86 18.70 -3.02
C THR A 55 -0.29 18.92 -3.97
N VAL A 56 -0.97 17.83 -4.31
CA VAL A 56 -2.20 17.81 -5.10
C VAL A 56 -3.19 16.86 -4.42
N GLU A 57 -4.45 16.94 -4.84
CA GLU A 57 -5.53 16.11 -4.31
C GLU A 57 -5.21 14.60 -4.39
N LEU A 58 -5.81 13.83 -3.49
CA LEU A 58 -5.58 12.38 -3.42
C LEU A 58 -6.30 11.64 -4.56
N PHE A 59 -5.59 11.41 -5.66
CA PHE A 59 -6.13 10.74 -6.83
C PHE A 59 -6.43 9.28 -6.54
N GLY A 60 -7.64 8.85 -6.90
CA GLY A 60 -8.04 7.44 -6.82
C GLY A 60 -8.75 7.02 -5.53
N PHE A 61 -8.55 7.72 -4.42
CA PHE A 61 -8.96 7.22 -3.08
C PHE A 61 -10.05 8.04 -2.37
N ALA A 62 -10.05 9.38 -2.41
CA ALA A 62 -11.15 10.18 -1.86
C ALA A 62 -11.47 11.39 -2.74
N PRO A 63 -12.76 11.68 -2.96
CA PRO A 63 -13.15 12.94 -3.58
C PRO A 63 -12.75 14.15 -2.70
N PRO A 64 -12.56 15.33 -3.31
CA PRO A 64 -12.73 15.59 -4.74
C PRO A 64 -11.49 15.21 -5.55
N TRP A 65 -11.65 14.27 -6.47
CA TRP A 65 -10.76 14.11 -7.63
C TRP A 65 -11.60 13.70 -8.83
N THR A 66 -11.13 14.04 -10.02
CA THR A 66 -11.74 13.57 -11.27
C THR A 66 -10.66 13.03 -12.17
N LYS A 67 -11.05 12.15 -13.10
CA LYS A 67 -10.12 11.65 -14.12
C LYS A 67 -9.53 12.80 -14.95
N ALA A 68 -10.33 13.84 -15.25
CA ALA A 68 -9.86 15.03 -15.96
C ALA A 68 -8.78 15.77 -15.19
N ARG A 69 -8.96 16.00 -13.88
CA ARG A 69 -7.92 16.63 -13.04
C ARG A 69 -6.66 15.79 -12.93
N LEU A 70 -6.79 14.46 -12.77
CA LEU A 70 -5.64 13.57 -12.79
C LEU A 70 -4.87 13.70 -14.12
N GLU A 71 -5.59 13.70 -15.24
CA GLU A 71 -5.00 13.85 -16.56
C GLU A 71 -4.32 15.22 -16.76
N GLU A 72 -4.94 16.31 -16.32
CA GLU A 72 -4.34 17.66 -16.31
C GLU A 72 -3.07 17.69 -15.48
N GLU A 73 -3.07 17.06 -14.31
CA GLU A 73 -1.91 17.05 -13.42
C GLU A 73 -0.79 16.17 -13.96
N LEU A 74 -1.11 15.00 -14.53
CA LEU A 74 -0.13 14.18 -15.25
C LEU A 74 0.50 14.95 -16.41
N ALA A 75 -0.24 15.83 -17.10
CA ALA A 75 0.31 16.66 -18.19
C ALA A 75 1.41 17.63 -17.73
N ARG A 76 1.44 17.96 -16.43
CA ARG A 76 2.39 18.89 -15.82
C ARG A 76 3.64 18.20 -15.28
N HIS A 77 3.73 16.87 -15.40
CA HIS A 77 4.82 16.10 -14.85
C HIS A 77 5.56 15.32 -15.94
N ASP A 78 6.82 15.02 -15.67
CA ASP A 78 7.68 14.27 -16.58
C ASP A 78 7.74 12.78 -16.17
N LEU A 79 7.48 12.50 -14.89
CA LEU A 79 7.55 11.17 -14.29
C LEU A 79 6.42 10.94 -13.28
N PHE A 80 5.78 9.78 -13.35
CA PHE A 80 4.90 9.25 -12.31
C PHE A 80 5.63 8.20 -11.47
N TYR A 81 5.64 8.41 -10.16
CA TYR A 81 6.35 7.60 -9.18
C TYR A 81 5.35 6.96 -8.20
N TRP A 82 5.18 5.65 -8.29
CA TRP A 82 4.42 4.89 -7.31
C TRP A 82 5.32 4.49 -6.14
N GLY A 83 5.19 5.24 -5.04
CA GLY A 83 6.04 5.14 -3.86
C GLY A 83 5.58 4.15 -2.79
N GLY A 84 5.66 2.86 -3.07
CA GLY A 84 5.63 1.80 -2.05
C GLY A 84 4.26 1.22 -1.68
N ALA A 85 4.14 0.80 -0.41
CA ALA A 85 3.00 0.09 0.19
C ALA A 85 2.67 -1.25 -0.49
N THR A 86 1.58 -1.90 -0.09
CA THR A 86 1.15 -3.23 -0.58
C THR A 86 -0.01 -3.13 -1.60
N GLY A 87 -0.02 -2.04 -2.38
CA GLY A 87 -1.16 -1.70 -3.24
C GLY A 87 -1.43 -2.67 -4.40
N LEU A 88 -0.49 -3.54 -4.79
CA LEU A 88 -0.71 -4.54 -5.84
C LEU A 88 -1.70 -5.64 -5.43
N SER A 89 -1.79 -5.97 -4.14
CA SER A 89 -2.79 -6.90 -3.61
C SER A 89 -3.95 -6.19 -2.92
N ASP A 90 -3.68 -5.09 -2.23
CA ASP A 90 -4.64 -4.49 -1.32
C ASP A 90 -5.73 -3.70 -2.04
N TYR A 91 -5.36 -2.97 -3.09
CA TYR A 91 -6.27 -2.11 -3.86
C TYR A 91 -5.84 -1.91 -5.33
N PRO A 92 -5.43 -2.95 -6.09
CA PRO A 92 -4.68 -2.82 -7.35
C PRO A 92 -5.31 -1.91 -8.40
N HIS A 93 -6.64 -1.95 -8.55
CA HIS A 93 -7.36 -1.17 -9.56
C HIS A 93 -7.06 0.34 -9.54
N ILE A 94 -6.89 0.95 -8.36
CA ILE A 94 -6.67 2.40 -8.22
C ILE A 94 -5.28 2.79 -8.77
N PRO A 95 -4.16 2.35 -8.17
CA PRO A 95 -2.83 2.75 -8.62
C PRO A 95 -2.53 2.25 -10.03
N LEU A 96 -3.03 1.08 -10.44
CA LEU A 96 -2.87 0.60 -11.82
C LEU A 96 -3.59 1.50 -12.83
N SER A 97 -4.75 2.09 -12.49
CA SER A 97 -5.44 3.02 -13.39
C SER A 97 -4.68 4.34 -13.57
N ILE A 98 -4.03 4.83 -12.49
CA ILE A 98 -3.18 6.03 -12.54
C ILE A 98 -1.92 5.74 -13.36
N LEU A 99 -1.30 4.57 -13.11
CA LEU A 99 -0.13 4.12 -13.84
C LEU A 99 -0.41 3.95 -15.35
N ASP A 100 -1.52 3.32 -15.70
CA ASP A 100 -1.94 3.18 -17.10
C ASP A 100 -2.15 4.56 -17.75
N ALA A 101 -2.81 5.50 -17.05
CA ALA A 101 -2.98 6.87 -17.55
C ALA A 101 -1.65 7.60 -17.76
N ALA A 102 -0.67 7.42 -16.86
CA ALA A 102 0.67 7.98 -17.02
C ALA A 102 1.41 7.39 -18.23
N ILE A 103 1.34 6.05 -18.42
CA ILE A 103 1.94 5.36 -19.56
C ILE A 103 1.33 5.83 -20.88
N GLN A 104 -0.02 5.91 -20.96
CA GLN A 104 -0.70 6.36 -22.18
C GLN A 104 -0.36 7.80 -22.57
N ARG A 105 0.08 8.61 -21.60
CA ARG A 105 0.55 9.99 -21.81
C ARG A 105 2.04 10.09 -22.12
N GLY A 106 2.77 8.98 -22.11
CA GLY A 106 4.21 8.94 -22.39
C GLY A 106 5.08 9.47 -21.25
N LEU A 107 4.56 9.54 -20.02
CA LEU A 107 5.40 9.85 -18.86
C LEU A 107 6.36 8.70 -18.59
N ARG A 108 7.51 9.02 -18.00
CA ARG A 108 8.32 7.99 -17.34
C ARG A 108 7.56 7.45 -16.14
N THR A 109 7.65 6.15 -15.90
CA THR A 109 6.91 5.49 -14.83
C THR A 109 7.83 4.60 -14.00
N VAL A 110 7.79 4.83 -12.70
CA VAL A 110 8.60 4.10 -11.72
C VAL A 110 7.70 3.56 -10.62
N LEU A 111 7.84 2.27 -10.30
CA LEU A 111 7.32 1.67 -9.08
C LEU A 111 8.52 1.41 -8.17
N PHE A 112 8.44 1.84 -6.92
CA PHE A 112 9.56 1.67 -6.00
C PHE A 112 9.11 1.26 -4.61
N GLY A 113 9.62 0.12 -4.11
CA GLY A 113 9.28 -0.43 -2.81
C GLY A 113 7.84 -0.95 -2.72
N VAL A 114 7.22 -1.31 -3.85
CA VAL A 114 5.81 -1.77 -3.90
C VAL A 114 5.74 -3.26 -3.61
N GLY A 115 4.83 -3.67 -2.72
CA GLY A 115 4.61 -5.05 -2.31
C GLY A 115 3.34 -5.67 -2.90
N MET A 116 3.30 -7.00 -2.91
CA MET A 116 2.17 -7.84 -3.33
C MET A 116 2.09 -9.09 -2.45
N ASN A 117 0.93 -9.32 -1.82
CA ASN A 117 0.65 -10.56 -1.10
C ASN A 117 0.31 -11.71 -2.06
N ASP A 118 0.33 -12.93 -1.55
CA ASP A 118 -0.10 -14.15 -2.26
C ASP A 118 -1.57 -14.10 -2.68
N GLU A 119 -2.42 -13.63 -1.77
CA GLU A 119 -3.85 -13.39 -2.02
C GLU A 119 -4.12 -11.91 -2.34
N LEU A 120 -4.96 -11.67 -3.36
CA LEU A 120 -5.55 -10.35 -3.56
C LEU A 120 -6.60 -10.09 -2.47
N ASN A 121 -6.76 -8.82 -2.08
CA ASN A 121 -7.78 -8.44 -1.12
C ASN A 121 -9.17 -8.97 -1.56
N PRO A 122 -9.85 -9.76 -0.72
CA PRO A 122 -11.14 -10.37 -1.04
C PRO A 122 -12.20 -9.37 -1.51
N VAL A 123 -12.16 -8.13 -1.02
CA VAL A 123 -13.11 -7.07 -1.44
C VAL A 123 -13.03 -6.81 -2.95
N HIS A 124 -11.86 -6.96 -3.55
CA HIS A 124 -11.65 -6.70 -4.97
C HIS A 124 -11.78 -7.97 -5.83
N ALA A 125 -11.44 -9.14 -5.31
CA ALA A 125 -11.51 -10.40 -6.04
C ALA A 125 -12.88 -11.10 -5.93
N ARG A 126 -13.53 -11.04 -4.76
CA ARG A 126 -14.77 -11.78 -4.49
C ARG A 126 -16.02 -11.04 -4.93
N LEU A 127 -17.08 -11.82 -5.16
CA LEU A 127 -18.39 -11.31 -5.50
C LEU A 127 -19.17 -10.97 -4.22
N LEU A 128 -19.39 -9.67 -3.99
CA LEU A 128 -20.20 -9.18 -2.87
C LEU A 128 -21.67 -9.69 -2.97
N PRO A 129 -22.38 -9.78 -1.84
CA PRO A 129 -23.80 -10.14 -1.82
C PRO A 129 -24.63 -9.22 -2.73
N GLY A 130 -25.56 -9.78 -3.51
CA GLY A 130 -26.44 -8.99 -4.39
C GLY A 130 -27.05 -9.79 -5.55
N LYS A 131 -27.84 -9.12 -6.39
CA LYS A 131 -28.60 -9.72 -7.51
C LYS A 131 -27.74 -10.60 -8.42
N ARG A 132 -26.52 -10.15 -8.72
CA ARG A 132 -25.57 -10.90 -9.57
C ARG A 132 -25.11 -12.20 -8.92
N ARG A 133 -24.81 -12.20 -7.61
CA ARG A 133 -24.43 -13.40 -6.86
C ARG A 133 -25.60 -14.38 -6.78
N THR A 134 -26.81 -13.89 -6.57
CA THR A 134 -28.03 -14.71 -6.56
C THR A 134 -28.24 -15.38 -7.91
N LEU A 135 -28.08 -14.64 -9.02
CA LEU A 135 -28.18 -15.19 -10.38
C LEU A 135 -27.14 -16.29 -10.63
N LEU A 136 -25.86 -16.04 -10.34
CA LEU A 136 -24.80 -17.03 -10.55
C LEU A 136 -25.01 -18.27 -9.67
N ARG A 137 -25.48 -18.10 -8.42
CA ARG A 137 -25.86 -19.23 -7.56
C ARG A 137 -27.04 -20.03 -8.13
N ALA A 138 -28.05 -19.36 -8.69
CA ALA A 138 -29.16 -20.02 -9.35
C ALA A 138 -28.67 -20.83 -10.57
N MET A 139 -27.78 -20.26 -11.38
CA MET A 139 -27.14 -20.98 -12.49
C MET A 139 -26.34 -22.20 -12.01
N SER A 140 -25.57 -22.08 -10.91
CA SER A 140 -24.85 -23.23 -10.33
C SER A 140 -25.81 -24.35 -9.93
N LYS A 141 -26.95 -24.00 -9.30
CA LYS A 141 -28.01 -24.96 -8.96
C LYS A 141 -28.68 -25.58 -10.19
N LEU A 142 -28.96 -24.79 -11.23
CA LEU A 142 -29.53 -25.27 -12.49
C LEU A 142 -28.59 -26.24 -13.23
N THR A 143 -27.28 -26.07 -13.06
CA THR A 143 -26.28 -27.03 -13.56
C THR A 143 -26.07 -28.24 -12.63
N LEU A 144 -26.94 -28.46 -11.64
CA LEU A 144 -26.82 -29.52 -10.63
C LEU A 144 -25.44 -29.51 -9.92
N GLY A 145 -24.85 -28.32 -9.73
CA GLY A 145 -23.52 -28.18 -9.13
C GLY A 145 -22.35 -28.63 -10.00
N ARG A 146 -22.56 -29.06 -11.26
CA ARG A 146 -21.48 -29.43 -12.19
C ARG A 146 -20.52 -28.28 -12.46
N ARG A 147 -20.97 -27.03 -12.28
CA ARG A 147 -20.14 -25.84 -12.41
C ARG A 147 -20.50 -24.82 -11.34
N ASP A 148 -19.52 -24.42 -10.55
CA ASP A 148 -19.66 -23.27 -9.67
C ASP A 148 -19.38 -21.98 -10.47
N TRP A 149 -20.46 -21.32 -10.90
CA TRP A 149 -20.39 -20.06 -11.64
C TRP A 149 -19.93 -18.87 -10.80
N VAL A 150 -20.05 -18.94 -9.46
CA VAL A 150 -19.51 -17.91 -8.57
C VAL A 150 -18.00 -18.03 -8.55
N ALA A 151 -17.47 -19.22 -8.22
CA ALA A 151 -16.02 -19.46 -8.20
C ALA A 151 -15.38 -19.19 -9.56
N ALA A 152 -15.99 -19.64 -10.65
CA ALA A 152 -15.48 -19.37 -12.00
C ALA A 152 -15.46 -17.87 -12.35
N TRP A 153 -16.39 -17.08 -11.81
CA TRP A 153 -16.40 -15.64 -12.02
C TRP A 153 -15.32 -14.94 -11.18
N GLU A 154 -15.17 -15.31 -9.91
CA GLU A 154 -14.15 -14.76 -9.01
C GLU A 154 -12.75 -15.06 -9.52
N GLN A 155 -12.50 -16.31 -9.95
CA GLN A 155 -11.22 -16.71 -10.56
C GLN A 155 -10.91 -15.90 -11.83
N ARG A 156 -11.90 -15.71 -12.71
CA ARG A 156 -11.71 -14.87 -13.91
C ARG A 156 -11.44 -13.41 -13.56
N ARG A 157 -12.04 -12.89 -12.49
CA ARG A 157 -11.81 -11.51 -12.03
C ARG A 157 -10.40 -11.36 -11.50
N GLU A 158 -9.96 -12.28 -10.64
CA GLU A 158 -8.58 -12.33 -10.14
C GLU A 158 -7.57 -12.44 -11.28
N GLN A 159 -7.77 -13.35 -12.23
CA GLN A 159 -6.91 -13.51 -13.39
C GLN A 159 -6.77 -12.21 -14.21
N ARG A 160 -7.86 -11.45 -14.36
CA ARG A 160 -7.81 -10.14 -15.06
C ARG A 160 -7.01 -9.09 -14.29
N ILE A 161 -7.13 -9.08 -12.95
CA ILE A 161 -6.35 -8.16 -12.11
C ILE A 161 -4.86 -8.51 -12.22
N ARG A 162 -4.51 -9.79 -12.05
CA ARG A 162 -3.13 -10.29 -12.20
C ARG A 162 -2.57 -10.01 -13.60
N ALA A 163 -3.35 -10.24 -14.65
CA ALA A 163 -2.94 -9.91 -16.02
C ALA A 163 -2.73 -8.40 -16.21
N SER A 164 -3.51 -7.54 -15.55
CA SER A 164 -3.34 -6.09 -15.60
C SER A 164 -2.06 -5.65 -14.87
N ILE A 165 -1.77 -6.23 -13.70
CA ILE A 165 -0.51 -6.05 -12.97
C ILE A 165 0.65 -6.40 -13.91
N ALA A 166 0.65 -7.62 -14.45
CA ALA A 166 1.71 -8.09 -15.34
C ALA A 166 1.90 -7.20 -16.56
N ARG A 167 0.82 -6.85 -17.26
CA ARG A 167 0.86 -5.97 -18.43
C ARG A 167 1.51 -4.63 -18.09
N LEU A 168 1.07 -3.98 -17.01
CA LEU A 168 1.55 -2.66 -16.64
C LEU A 168 3.00 -2.69 -16.15
N LEU A 169 3.36 -3.64 -15.30
CA LEU A 169 4.74 -3.80 -14.83
C LEU A 169 5.70 -4.15 -15.98
N ASN A 170 5.22 -4.81 -17.04
CA ASN A 170 6.01 -5.02 -18.26
C ASN A 170 6.19 -3.74 -19.10
N SER A 171 5.42 -2.69 -18.85
CA SER A 171 5.44 -1.42 -19.59
C SER A 171 6.13 -0.28 -18.85
N VAL A 172 6.37 -0.38 -17.54
CA VAL A 172 7.05 0.68 -16.78
C VAL A 172 8.55 0.76 -17.09
N ASP A 173 9.16 1.91 -16.80
CA ASP A 173 10.60 2.13 -16.99
C ASP A 173 11.44 1.46 -15.89
N LEU A 174 10.93 1.43 -14.66
CA LEU A 174 11.55 0.74 -13.53
C LEU A 174 10.49 0.23 -12.55
N ALA A 175 10.64 -1.01 -12.09
CA ALA A 175 9.85 -1.56 -11.01
C ALA A 175 10.80 -2.19 -9.98
N VAL A 176 10.85 -1.61 -8.79
CA VAL A 176 11.53 -2.17 -7.62
C VAL A 176 10.45 -2.65 -6.66
N LEU A 177 10.36 -3.96 -6.51
CA LEU A 177 9.44 -4.60 -5.58
C LEU A 177 10.05 -4.67 -4.19
N ARG A 178 9.22 -4.59 -3.16
CA ARG A 178 9.66 -4.47 -1.77
C ARG A 178 10.41 -5.68 -1.23
N ASP A 179 10.08 -6.87 -1.71
CA ASP A 179 10.54 -8.15 -1.16
C ASP A 179 10.49 -9.28 -2.21
N PRO A 180 11.24 -10.38 -2.02
CA PRO A 180 11.28 -11.52 -2.94
C PRO A 180 9.92 -12.21 -3.14
N GLU A 181 9.07 -12.21 -2.13
CA GLU A 181 7.72 -12.78 -2.16
C GLU A 181 6.85 -12.00 -3.16
N SER A 182 6.88 -10.68 -3.09
CA SER A 182 6.20 -9.79 -4.04
C SER A 182 6.68 -10.03 -5.47
N TYR A 183 7.98 -10.22 -5.66
CA TYR A 183 8.55 -10.57 -6.97
C TYR A 183 8.00 -11.89 -7.49
N THR A 184 7.99 -12.93 -6.66
CA THR A 184 7.40 -14.22 -7.00
C THR A 184 5.95 -14.07 -7.45
N GLN A 185 5.13 -13.32 -6.71
CA GLN A 185 3.71 -13.12 -7.03
C GLN A 185 3.48 -12.33 -8.32
N VAL A 186 4.33 -11.34 -8.59
CA VAL A 186 4.30 -10.57 -9.83
C VAL A 186 4.66 -11.44 -11.04
N ILE A 187 5.67 -12.32 -10.92
CA ILE A 187 6.03 -13.29 -11.97
C ILE A 187 4.90 -14.31 -12.18
N LEU A 188 4.31 -14.85 -11.11
CA LEU A 188 3.16 -15.76 -11.19
C LEU A 188 1.94 -15.10 -11.84
N SER A 189 1.83 -13.77 -11.73
CA SER A 189 0.78 -12.98 -12.38
C SER A 189 1.02 -12.77 -13.89
N GLY A 190 2.21 -13.13 -14.40
CA GLY A 190 2.59 -13.08 -15.81
C GLY A 190 3.56 -11.96 -16.20
N ALA A 191 4.15 -11.26 -15.23
CA ALA A 191 5.22 -10.29 -15.51
C ALA A 191 6.48 -11.03 -15.99
N ARG A 192 7.25 -10.37 -16.86
CA ARG A 192 8.46 -10.97 -17.45
C ARG A 192 9.68 -10.57 -16.63
N PRO A 193 10.55 -11.53 -16.24
CA PRO A 193 11.86 -11.19 -15.68
C PRO A 193 12.63 -10.28 -16.63
N ARG A 194 13.16 -9.17 -16.11
CA ARG A 194 13.86 -8.14 -16.91
C ARG A 194 14.78 -7.32 -16.00
N PRO A 195 15.84 -6.68 -16.54
CA PRO A 195 16.82 -5.94 -15.72
C PRO A 195 16.22 -4.80 -14.88
N HIS A 196 15.07 -4.27 -15.27
CA HIS A 196 14.35 -3.18 -14.63
C HIS A 196 13.10 -3.65 -13.86
N LEU A 197 13.01 -4.95 -13.55
CA LEU A 197 12.13 -5.51 -12.55
C LEU A 197 13.02 -6.13 -11.45
N LEU A 198 13.13 -5.43 -10.33
CA LEU A 198 14.11 -5.70 -9.29
C LEU A 198 13.44 -5.94 -7.95
N VAL A 199 14.20 -6.50 -7.01
CA VAL A 199 13.84 -6.58 -5.60
C VAL A 199 14.72 -5.58 -4.84
N GLY A 200 14.08 -4.72 -4.04
CA GLY A 200 14.72 -3.82 -3.10
C GLY A 200 14.32 -4.16 -1.67
N ALA A 201 14.50 -3.21 -0.75
CA ALA A 201 13.94 -3.27 0.59
C ALA A 201 12.78 -2.27 0.73
N ASP A 202 11.97 -2.42 1.77
CA ASP A 202 10.98 -1.41 2.14
C ASP A 202 11.67 -0.06 2.43
N PRO A 203 11.26 1.06 1.80
CA PRO A 203 11.86 2.37 2.05
C PRO A 203 11.87 2.78 3.53
N ALA A 204 10.93 2.29 4.34
CA ALA A 204 10.86 2.59 5.76
C ALA A 204 12.11 2.14 6.55
N VAL A 205 12.93 1.22 6.02
CA VAL A 205 14.21 0.85 6.65
C VAL A 205 15.21 2.01 6.71
N LEU A 206 15.04 3.03 5.86
CA LEU A 206 15.86 4.24 5.85
C LEU A 206 15.38 5.28 6.88
N LEU A 207 14.25 5.04 7.55
CA LEU A 207 13.70 6.00 8.50
C LEU A 207 14.66 6.15 9.68
N PRO A 208 15.20 7.35 9.94
CA PRO A 208 16.05 7.55 11.10
C PRO A 208 15.25 7.36 12.37
N SER A 209 15.87 6.76 13.38
CA SER A 209 15.27 6.68 14.72
C SER A 209 15.08 8.08 15.28
N ALA A 210 13.86 8.39 15.72
CA ALA A 210 13.59 9.63 16.42
C ALA A 210 14.40 9.67 17.73
N PRO A 211 15.18 10.73 17.99
CA PRO A 211 15.91 10.85 19.24
C PRO A 211 14.92 10.86 20.42
N TRP A 212 15.16 10.02 21.41
CA TRP A 212 14.26 9.87 22.57
C TRP A 212 13.91 11.21 23.25
N LYS A 213 14.91 12.09 23.35
CA LYS A 213 14.82 13.43 23.96
C LYS A 213 13.94 14.42 23.19
N ASP A 214 13.77 14.23 21.88
CA ASP A 214 13.06 15.14 20.99
C ASP A 214 11.61 14.67 20.75
N THR A 215 11.27 13.47 21.24
CA THR A 215 9.93 12.92 21.18
C THR A 215 9.08 13.49 22.33
N LEU A 216 7.99 14.17 21.98
CA LEU A 216 7.01 14.63 22.95
C LEU A 216 6.16 13.45 23.45
N TRP A 217 6.55 12.90 24.59
CA TRP A 217 5.80 11.86 25.27
C TRP A 217 4.80 12.49 26.26
N PRO A 218 3.54 12.01 26.31
CA PRO A 218 2.64 12.35 27.41
C PRO A 218 3.29 11.99 28.75
N VAL A 219 3.09 12.81 29.79
CA VAL A 219 3.68 12.61 31.12
C VAL A 219 3.37 11.22 31.67
N GLN A 220 2.14 10.73 31.46
CA GLN A 220 1.71 9.40 31.90
C GLN A 220 2.52 8.28 31.23
N VAL A 221 2.92 8.47 29.97
CA VAL A 221 3.74 7.52 29.22
C VAL A 221 5.18 7.56 29.75
N LEU A 222 5.73 8.75 30.00
CA LEU A 222 7.06 8.89 30.62
C LEU A 222 7.10 8.24 32.00
N ASP A 223 6.10 8.45 32.84
CA ASP A 223 6.01 7.83 34.17
C ASP A 223 5.99 6.30 34.07
N ALA A 224 5.19 5.75 33.16
CA ALA A 224 5.15 4.32 32.91
C ALA A 224 6.51 3.79 32.38
N LEU A 225 7.20 4.57 31.55
CA LEU A 225 8.52 4.27 30.99
C LEU A 225 9.69 4.50 31.96
N HIS A 226 9.48 5.18 33.09
CA HIS A 226 10.47 5.33 34.16
C HIS A 226 10.32 4.31 35.28
N ARG A 227 9.14 3.70 35.45
CA ARG A 227 8.91 2.62 36.44
C ARG A 227 9.76 1.40 36.11
N SER A 228 10.50 0.88 37.09
CA SER A 228 11.24 -0.38 36.95
C SER A 228 10.30 -1.56 36.69
N GLY A 229 10.60 -2.39 35.71
CA GLY A 229 9.81 -3.60 35.41
C GLY A 229 10.02 -4.07 33.97
N ARG A 230 9.61 -5.32 33.69
CA ARG A 230 9.53 -5.82 32.32
C ARG A 230 8.34 -5.16 31.63
N ARG A 231 8.52 -4.78 30.37
CA ARG A 231 7.49 -4.11 29.57
C ARG A 231 7.24 -4.92 28.31
N ILE A 232 5.98 -4.94 27.89
CA ILE A 232 5.55 -5.55 26.65
C ILE A 232 4.86 -4.47 25.84
N GLY A 233 5.37 -4.20 24.64
CA GLY A 233 4.69 -3.38 23.65
C GLY A 233 3.88 -4.29 22.73
N PHE A 234 2.62 -3.96 22.51
CA PHE A 234 1.79 -4.62 21.51
C PHE A 234 1.15 -3.56 20.61
N CYS A 235 1.05 -3.85 19.31
CA CYS A 235 0.41 -2.99 18.33
C CYS A 235 -0.72 -3.80 17.69
N ILE A 236 -1.95 -3.34 17.85
CA ILE A 236 -3.14 -3.99 17.30
C ILE A 236 -3.71 -3.06 16.24
N SER A 237 -3.96 -3.61 15.06
CA SER A 237 -4.62 -2.85 13.99
C SER A 237 -6.02 -2.41 14.46
N ALA A 238 -6.31 -1.13 14.37
CA ALA A 238 -7.66 -0.60 14.65
C ALA A 238 -8.74 -1.20 13.73
N GLN A 239 -8.34 -1.79 12.60
CA GLN A 239 -9.26 -2.46 11.66
C GLN A 239 -9.61 -3.90 12.06
N ARG A 240 -8.90 -4.48 13.03
CA ARG A 240 -9.14 -5.83 13.56
C ARG A 240 -9.36 -5.75 15.06
N GLU A 241 -10.63 -5.77 15.45
CA GLU A 241 -11.02 -5.80 16.85
C GLU A 241 -10.52 -7.10 17.53
N VAL A 242 -10.07 -7.00 18.78
CA VAL A 242 -9.63 -8.15 19.57
C VAL A 242 -10.86 -8.90 20.06
N ALA A 243 -11.13 -10.06 19.48
CA ALA A 243 -12.31 -10.87 19.81
C ALA A 243 -12.35 -11.34 21.28
N ASP A 244 -11.21 -11.66 21.89
CA ASP A 244 -11.10 -12.04 23.31
C ASP A 244 -10.12 -11.14 24.05
N THR A 245 -10.60 -9.95 24.44
CA THR A 245 -9.80 -8.98 25.19
C THR A 245 -9.37 -9.54 26.55
N ALA A 246 -10.23 -10.31 27.22
CA ALA A 246 -9.90 -10.88 28.54
C ALA A 246 -8.81 -11.95 28.45
N GLY A 247 -8.84 -12.78 27.41
CA GLY A 247 -7.78 -13.75 27.11
C GLY A 247 -6.46 -13.08 26.75
N LEU A 248 -6.50 -11.99 25.98
CA LEU A 248 -5.31 -11.19 25.69
C LEU A 248 -4.70 -10.62 26.97
N VAL A 249 -5.50 -10.03 27.86
CA VAL A 249 -5.02 -9.51 29.16
C VAL A 249 -4.37 -10.62 29.98
N ARG A 250 -5.04 -11.78 30.14
CA ARG A 250 -4.45 -12.93 30.85
C ARG A 250 -3.16 -13.46 30.23
N LEU A 251 -3.01 -13.36 28.91
CA LEU A 251 -1.75 -13.70 28.24
C LEU A 251 -0.67 -12.69 28.59
N LEU A 252 -0.96 -11.39 28.53
CA LEU A 252 -0.02 -10.32 28.85
C LEU A 252 0.43 -10.39 30.32
N ASP A 253 -0.49 -10.60 31.25
CA ASP A 253 -0.18 -10.75 32.67
C ASP A 253 0.76 -11.94 32.89
N ARG A 254 0.47 -13.10 32.28
CA ARG A 254 1.35 -14.28 32.35
C ARG A 254 2.74 -14.00 31.77
N LEU A 255 2.85 -13.31 30.64
CA LEU A 255 4.15 -12.96 30.04
C LEU A 255 4.98 -12.04 30.95
N VAL A 256 4.33 -11.11 31.65
CA VAL A 256 4.98 -10.19 32.60
C VAL A 256 5.40 -10.93 33.88
N GLU A 257 4.52 -11.75 34.44
CA GLU A 257 4.72 -12.46 35.72
C GLU A 257 5.69 -13.65 35.60
N ALA A 258 5.53 -14.49 34.58
CA ALA A 258 6.31 -15.73 34.43
C ALA A 258 7.63 -15.51 33.67
N GLY A 259 7.74 -14.46 32.86
CA GLY A 259 8.91 -14.23 32.02
C GLY A 259 9.13 -15.24 30.90
N GLU A 260 8.14 -16.10 30.65
CA GLU A 260 8.17 -17.10 29.58
C GLU A 260 8.09 -16.39 28.23
N ARG A 261 9.04 -16.69 27.33
CA ARG A 261 9.14 -16.09 25.99
C ARG A 261 8.44 -16.92 24.91
N THR A 262 7.66 -17.93 25.31
CA THR A 262 7.06 -18.89 24.39
C THR A 262 5.59 -18.56 24.23
N LEU A 263 5.22 -18.10 23.04
CA LEU A 263 3.83 -17.94 22.58
C LEU A 263 3.28 -19.29 22.10
#